data_AF-A0A3P6RU19-F1
#
_entry.id   AF-A0A3P6RU19-F1
#
_cell.length_a   1.000
_cell.length_b   1.000
_cell.length_c   1.000
_cell.angle_alpha   90.00
_cell.angle_beta   90.00
_cell.angle_gamma   90.00
#
_symmetry.space_group_name_H-M   'P 1'
#
loop_
_entity.id
_entity.type
_entity.pdbx_description
1 polymer ?
#
loop_
_entity_poly.entity_id
_entity_poly.type
_entity_poly.pdbx_seq_one_letter_code
_entity_poly.pdbx_strand_id
1 'polypeptide(L)'
;RYWQATYPHLLCTTRQKGRQSTHNSFQDLSPSNATSDKSNGKRPIFYFHIKATMFSPSGSFATAHNLSLPFTIATRRNQDCQVQRMMSSYTATIFWLYGSNHQEGLLLQWVDTGMHWEQFKHLYKQHFKVNAGVQRGLIDGDFELLKYKLQCPDCQSGESANINGIQQRVTFKNVLCPHLRYECGSTNVRFSVWRGMLELLQIFHDTRNNVRKLWEMGLLLGFLEFDEVAKRNLIDKVTVCFNVFLWKK
;
A
#
# COMPACT_ATOMS: atom_id res chain seq x y z
N ARG A 1 -26.99 -24.46 -24.16
CA ARG A 1 -26.24 -23.75 -23.09
C ARG A 1 -25.06 -24.63 -22.72
N TYR A 2 -23.87 -24.38 -23.26
CA TYR A 2 -22.68 -25.21 -23.02
C TYR A 2 -21.51 -24.31 -22.67
N TRP A 3 -21.30 -24.08 -21.37
CA TRP A 3 -20.10 -23.46 -20.85
C TRP A 3 -19.63 -24.34 -19.71
N GLN A 4 -18.38 -24.79 -19.79
CA GLN A 4 -17.71 -25.57 -18.74
C GLN A 4 -16.51 -24.73 -18.31
N ALA A 5 -16.56 -24.21 -17.08
CA ALA A 5 -15.43 -23.54 -16.46
C ALA A 5 -14.60 -24.58 -15.70
N THR A 6 -13.38 -24.82 -16.16
CA THR A 6 -12.43 -25.67 -15.43
C THR A 6 -11.61 -24.77 -14.51
N TYR A 7 -11.84 -24.86 -13.19
CA TYR A 7 -11.03 -24.16 -12.18
C TYR A 7 -9.85 -25.05 -11.76
N PRO A 8 -8.61 -24.80 -12.21
CA PRO A 8 -7.47 -25.46 -11.59
C PRO A 8 -7.24 -24.84 -10.21
N HIS A 9 -7.74 -25.50 -9.17
CA HIS A 9 -7.36 -25.18 -7.79
C HIS A 9 -5.88 -25.52 -7.60
N LEU A 10 -4.98 -24.55 -7.77
CA LEU A 10 -3.60 -24.67 -7.31
C LEU A 10 -3.31 -23.55 -6.30
N LEU A 11 -3.70 -23.79 -5.05
CA LEU A 11 -3.16 -23.06 -3.90
C LEU A 11 -1.73 -23.55 -3.66
N CYS A 12 -0.77 -22.98 -4.38
CA CYS A 12 0.64 -23.20 -4.11
C CYS A 12 1.06 -22.45 -2.83
N THR A 13 1.21 -23.19 -1.74
CA THR A 13 1.90 -22.72 -0.54
C THR A 13 3.35 -22.39 -0.90
N THR A 14 3.82 -21.17 -0.66
CA THR A 14 5.24 -20.83 -0.86
C THR A 14 5.99 -20.83 0.47
N ARG A 15 6.56 -21.99 0.83
CA ARG A 15 7.97 -21.95 1.20
C ARG A 15 8.65 -21.36 -0.02
N GLN A 16 9.24 -20.17 0.08
CA GLN A 16 10.14 -19.65 -0.95
C GLN A 16 11.30 -20.64 -1.08
N LYS A 17 11.17 -21.66 -1.94
CA LYS A 17 12.34 -22.31 -2.50
C LYS A 17 12.96 -21.27 -3.43
N GLY A 18 14.26 -21.02 -3.21
CA GLY A 18 15.03 -20.04 -3.94
C GLY A 18 14.85 -20.15 -5.45
N ARG A 19 15.18 -19.04 -6.12
CA ARG A 19 15.01 -18.70 -7.54
C ARG A 19 15.69 -19.66 -8.55
N GLN A 20 16.03 -20.88 -8.15
CA GLN A 20 16.61 -21.96 -8.96
C GLN A 20 15.82 -23.26 -8.83
N SER A 21 14.48 -23.22 -8.90
CA SER A 21 13.72 -24.42 -9.17
C SER A 21 13.62 -24.58 -10.69
N THR A 22 14.48 -25.42 -11.24
CA THR A 22 14.53 -25.79 -12.67
C THR A 22 13.33 -26.64 -13.14
N HIS A 23 12.32 -26.84 -12.30
CA HIS A 23 11.23 -27.81 -12.52
C HIS A 23 9.86 -27.34 -12.02
N ASN A 24 9.43 -26.12 -12.34
CA ASN A 24 8.02 -25.74 -12.22
C ASN A 24 7.44 -25.45 -13.62
N SER A 25 6.29 -26.02 -13.90
CA SER A 25 5.61 -26.12 -15.20
C SER A 25 4.96 -24.84 -15.72
N PHE A 26 5.24 -23.70 -15.11
CA PHE A 26 4.84 -22.40 -15.62
C PHE A 26 6.07 -21.50 -15.62
N GLN A 27 6.55 -21.19 -16.84
CA GLN A 27 7.54 -20.14 -17.07
C GLN A 27 7.09 -18.91 -16.29
N ASP A 28 8.00 -18.40 -15.46
CA ASP A 28 7.88 -17.10 -14.82
C ASP A 28 7.62 -16.09 -15.96
N LEU A 29 6.38 -15.60 -16.08
CA LEU A 29 5.97 -14.65 -17.13
C LEU A 29 6.55 -13.25 -16.89
N SER A 30 7.43 -13.08 -15.90
CA SER A 30 8.18 -11.86 -15.73
C SER A 30 9.23 -11.72 -16.85
N PRO A 31 9.37 -10.53 -17.47
CA PRO A 31 10.38 -10.33 -18.50
C PRO A 31 11.76 -10.69 -17.98
N SER A 32 12.47 -11.56 -18.72
CA SER A 32 13.79 -12.11 -18.42
C SER A 32 14.92 -11.07 -18.26
N ASN A 33 14.61 -9.78 -18.39
CA ASN A 33 15.56 -8.67 -18.49
C ASN A 33 15.53 -7.72 -17.29
N ALA A 34 14.99 -8.13 -16.14
CA ALA A 34 15.19 -7.39 -14.90
C ALA A 34 16.64 -7.59 -14.44
N THR A 35 17.52 -6.70 -14.90
CA THR A 35 18.81 -6.42 -14.26
C THR A 35 18.62 -6.39 -12.75
N SER A 36 19.61 -6.94 -12.05
CA SER A 36 19.58 -7.39 -10.65
C SER A 36 19.45 -6.28 -9.60
N ASP A 37 18.52 -5.36 -9.76
CA ASP A 37 18.10 -4.47 -8.69
C ASP A 37 17.21 -5.27 -7.75
N LYS A 38 17.80 -5.60 -6.60
CA LYS A 38 17.16 -6.30 -5.47
C LYS A 38 15.76 -5.72 -5.27
N SER A 39 14.72 -6.54 -5.51
CA SER A 39 13.30 -6.24 -5.32
C SER A 39 12.94 -6.11 -3.83
N ASN A 40 13.64 -5.23 -3.13
CA ASN A 40 13.54 -5.04 -1.70
C ASN A 40 12.12 -4.63 -1.32
N GLY A 41 11.41 -5.53 -0.65
CA GLY A 41 10.10 -5.27 -0.07
C GLY A 41 8.88 -5.72 -0.88
N LYS A 42 9.04 -5.97 -2.19
CA LYS A 42 7.94 -6.41 -3.07
C LYS A 42 7.51 -7.82 -2.70
N ARG A 43 6.21 -8.05 -2.65
CA ARG A 43 5.63 -9.37 -2.38
C ARG A 43 5.13 -10.04 -3.67
N PRO A 44 5.11 -11.39 -3.74
CA PRO A 44 4.53 -12.09 -4.88
C PRO A 44 3.07 -11.69 -5.11
N ILE A 45 2.72 -11.43 -6.37
CA ILE A 45 1.37 -11.09 -6.82
C ILE A 45 0.81 -12.31 -7.56
N PHE A 46 -0.45 -12.62 -7.29
CA PHE A 46 -1.16 -13.75 -7.87
C PHE A 46 -2.36 -13.27 -8.69
N TYR A 47 -2.73 -14.06 -9.68
CA TYR A 47 -3.90 -13.87 -10.53
C TYR A 47 -4.63 -15.21 -10.65
N PHE A 48 -5.96 -15.17 -10.67
CA PHE A 48 -6.74 -16.31 -11.16
C PHE A 48 -6.82 -16.21 -12.68
N HIS A 49 -6.28 -17.21 -13.37
CA HIS A 49 -6.42 -17.32 -14.82
C HIS A 49 -7.71 -18.07 -15.15
N ILE A 50 -8.63 -17.37 -15.81
CA ILE A 50 -9.94 -17.88 -16.20
C ILE A 50 -9.90 -18.07 -17.70
N LYS A 51 -10.13 -19.30 -18.17
CA LYS A 51 -10.20 -19.65 -19.59
C LYS A 51 -11.57 -20.21 -19.92
N ALA A 52 -12.15 -19.74 -21.02
CA ALA A 52 -13.40 -20.22 -21.57
C ALA A 52 -13.16 -20.69 -23.01
N THR A 53 -13.66 -21.89 -23.33
CA THR A 53 -13.68 -22.41 -24.70
C THR A 53 -15.12 -22.40 -25.18
N MET A 54 -15.34 -21.82 -26.37
CA MET A 54 -16.65 -21.73 -27.00
C MET A 54 -16.59 -22.32 -28.41
N PHE A 55 -17.68 -22.94 -28.83
CA PHE A 55 -17.82 -23.44 -30.19
C PHE A 55 -18.27 -22.30 -31.11
N SER A 56 -17.50 -22.06 -32.18
CA SER A 56 -17.83 -21.08 -33.21
C SER A 56 -18.85 -21.68 -34.20
N PRO A 57 -19.81 -20.89 -34.70
CA PRO A 57 -20.67 -21.28 -35.82
C PRO A 57 -19.90 -21.73 -37.08
N SER A 58 -18.62 -21.34 -37.21
CA SER A 58 -17.73 -21.80 -38.29
C SER A 58 -17.15 -23.21 -38.10
N GLY A 59 -17.57 -23.95 -37.06
CA GLY A 59 -17.10 -25.31 -36.80
C GLY A 59 -15.76 -25.39 -36.05
N SER A 60 -15.19 -24.26 -35.64
CA SER A 60 -13.92 -24.19 -34.89
C SER A 60 -14.15 -23.89 -33.41
N PHE A 61 -13.20 -24.27 -32.55
CA PHE A 61 -13.19 -23.81 -31.16
C PHE A 61 -12.53 -22.43 -31.06
N ALA A 62 -13.20 -21.49 -30.42
CA ALA A 62 -12.62 -20.22 -30.00
C ALA A 62 -12.32 -20.29 -28.50
N THR A 63 -11.18 -19.73 -28.09
CA THR A 63 -10.80 -19.65 -26.68
C THR A 63 -10.66 -18.21 -26.25
N ALA A 64 -11.40 -17.82 -25.22
CA ALA A 64 -11.23 -16.55 -24.52
C ALA A 64 -10.57 -16.83 -23.16
N HIS A 65 -9.76 -15.89 -22.68
CA HIS A 65 -9.20 -15.97 -21.34
C HIS A 65 -9.07 -14.59 -20.73
N ASN A 66 -9.11 -14.54 -19.40
CA ASN A 66 -8.96 -13.33 -18.62
C ASN A 66 -8.25 -13.62 -17.30
N LEU A 67 -7.73 -12.58 -16.65
CA LEU A 67 -7.16 -12.65 -15.31
C LEU A 67 -8.09 -11.96 -14.31
N SER A 68 -8.12 -12.44 -13.07
CA SER A 68 -8.69 -11.67 -11.96
C SER A 68 -7.89 -10.39 -11.73
N LEU A 69 -8.39 -9.52 -10.85
CA LEU A 69 -7.54 -8.50 -10.24
C LEU A 69 -6.37 -9.18 -9.48
N PRO A 70 -5.20 -8.51 -9.40
CA PRO A 70 -4.06 -9.01 -8.65
C PRO A 70 -4.39 -9.12 -7.17
N PHE A 71 -3.92 -10.19 -6.54
CA PHE A 71 -4.05 -10.39 -5.11
C PHE A 71 -2.77 -10.92 -4.50
N THR A 72 -2.71 -10.87 -3.17
CA THR A 72 -1.60 -11.40 -2.38
C THR A 72 -2.12 -12.42 -1.39
N ILE A 73 -1.28 -13.38 -1.01
CA ILE A 73 -1.63 -14.41 -0.03
C ILE A 73 -0.70 -14.27 1.16
N ALA A 74 -1.26 -13.86 2.31
CA ALA A 74 -0.57 -13.88 3.59
C ALA A 74 -0.83 -15.20 4.30
N THR A 75 0.21 -15.89 4.75
CA THR A 75 0.08 -17.11 5.57
C THR A 75 0.02 -16.79 7.07
N ARG A 76 0.38 -15.56 7.44
CA ARG A 76 0.34 -15.05 8.82
C ARG A 76 -0.10 -13.59 8.82
N ARG A 77 -0.89 -13.19 9.82
CA ARG A 77 -1.38 -11.81 10.00
C ARG A 77 -0.25 -10.77 10.00
N ASN A 78 0.90 -11.12 10.56
CA ASN A 78 2.04 -10.21 10.67
C ASN A 78 2.70 -9.88 9.32
N GLN A 79 2.45 -10.67 8.27
CA GLN A 79 2.91 -10.36 6.91
C GLN A 79 1.99 -9.37 6.20
N ASP A 80 0.74 -9.29 6.63
CA ASP A 80 -0.26 -8.36 6.09
C ASP A 80 -0.03 -6.94 6.63
N CYS A 81 0.10 -6.83 7.96
CA CYS A 81 0.10 -5.55 8.66
C CYS A 81 1.46 -4.80 8.72
N GLN A 82 2.46 -5.17 7.91
CA GLN A 82 3.88 -4.72 8.04
C GLN A 82 4.38 -4.74 9.49
N VAL A 83 5.04 -5.81 9.96
CA VAL A 83 5.64 -5.76 11.32
C VAL A 83 6.68 -4.64 11.42
N GLN A 84 6.80 -4.05 12.60
CA GLN A 84 7.82 -3.06 12.95
C GLN A 84 9.20 -3.49 12.40
N ARG A 85 9.87 -2.61 11.65
CA ARG A 85 11.16 -2.82 10.96
C ARG A 85 11.15 -3.61 9.64
N MET A 86 10.02 -4.20 9.21
CA MET A 86 9.97 -4.87 7.90
C MET A 86 9.81 -3.86 6.78
N MET A 87 10.64 -3.92 5.74
CA MET A 87 10.49 -3.11 4.52
C MET A 87 9.48 -3.71 3.53
N SER A 88 8.44 -4.41 4.00
CA SER A 88 7.55 -5.18 3.13
C SER A 88 6.15 -5.32 3.71
N SER A 89 5.12 -5.25 2.86
CA SER A 89 3.74 -5.59 3.22
C SER A 89 2.97 -6.05 1.98
N TYR A 90 2.11 -7.06 2.17
CA TYR A 90 1.23 -7.57 1.11
C TYR A 90 0.19 -6.52 0.70
N THR A 91 -0.51 -5.90 1.66
CA THR A 91 -1.43 -4.78 1.40
C THR A 91 -0.73 -3.58 0.77
N ALA A 92 0.49 -3.23 1.23
CA ALA A 92 1.27 -2.17 0.59
C ALA A 92 1.63 -2.50 -0.86
N THR A 93 1.99 -3.75 -1.14
CA THR A 93 2.34 -4.20 -2.50
C THR A 93 1.14 -4.04 -3.43
N ILE A 94 -0.06 -4.47 -3.01
CA ILE A 94 -1.27 -4.32 -3.82
C ILE A 94 -1.68 -2.85 -3.96
N PHE A 95 -1.64 -2.07 -2.87
CA PHE A 95 -1.90 -0.63 -2.89
C PHE A 95 -1.00 0.08 -3.92
N TRP A 96 0.29 -0.24 -3.90
CA TRP A 96 1.25 0.39 -4.80
C TRP A 96 1.08 -0.06 -6.24
N LEU A 97 0.81 -1.35 -6.48
CA LEU A 97 0.53 -1.87 -7.82
C LEU A 97 -0.65 -1.12 -8.43
N TYR A 98 -1.76 -0.93 -7.71
CA TYR A 98 -2.90 -0.18 -8.24
C TYR A 98 -2.57 1.29 -8.55
N GLY A 99 -1.61 1.88 -7.86
CA GLY A 99 -1.23 3.28 -8.08
C GLY A 99 -0.09 3.54 -9.04
N SER A 100 0.69 2.54 -9.41
CA SER A 100 1.88 2.73 -10.26
C SER A 100 2.10 1.52 -11.17
N ASN A 101 1.02 0.96 -11.69
CA ASN A 101 1.10 -0.09 -12.69
C ASN A 101 1.21 0.45 -14.11
N HIS A 102 1.79 -0.37 -14.98
CA HIS A 102 1.61 -0.33 -16.42
C HIS A 102 0.88 -1.62 -16.81
N GLN A 103 -0.22 -1.53 -17.56
CA GLN A 103 -0.91 -2.70 -18.06
C GLN A 103 -0.22 -3.22 -19.32
N GLU A 104 0.30 -4.44 -19.28
CA GLU A 104 0.83 -5.15 -20.45
C GLU A 104 -0.05 -6.36 -20.75
N GLY A 105 -0.90 -6.25 -21.78
CA GLY A 105 -1.94 -7.24 -22.05
C GLY A 105 -2.92 -7.36 -20.88
N LEU A 106 -3.02 -8.55 -20.30
CA LEU A 106 -3.85 -8.83 -19.12
C LEU A 106 -3.11 -8.62 -17.79
N LEU A 107 -1.79 -8.42 -17.81
CA LEU A 107 -0.98 -8.33 -16.60
C LEU A 107 -0.80 -6.87 -16.17
N LEU A 108 -0.90 -6.62 -14.87
CA LEU A 108 -0.45 -5.37 -14.28
C LEU A 108 1.01 -5.51 -13.88
N GLN A 109 1.87 -4.75 -14.56
CA GLN A 109 3.28 -4.68 -14.27
C GLN A 109 3.59 -3.51 -13.36
N TRP A 110 4.56 -3.70 -12.49
CA TRP A 110 5.01 -2.68 -11.56
C TRP A 110 5.95 -1.68 -12.25
N VAL A 111 5.71 -0.38 -12.05
CA VAL A 111 6.63 0.68 -12.51
C VAL A 111 7.49 1.19 -11.35
N ASP A 112 8.81 1.09 -11.50
CA ASP A 112 9.78 1.45 -10.45
C ASP A 112 10.15 2.94 -10.37
N THR A 113 9.60 3.77 -11.26
CA THR A 113 9.90 5.21 -11.31
C THR A 113 9.28 6.01 -10.16
N GLY A 114 8.47 5.38 -9.30
CA GLY A 114 7.78 6.02 -8.18
C GLY A 114 6.49 6.73 -8.60
N MET A 115 5.61 6.94 -7.62
CA MET A 115 4.27 7.51 -7.81
C MET A 115 4.30 9.03 -7.66
N HIS A 116 3.58 9.77 -8.50
CA HIS A 116 3.43 11.22 -8.30
C HIS A 116 2.71 11.53 -6.98
N TRP A 117 3.09 12.63 -6.33
CA TRP A 117 2.55 13.02 -5.03
C TRP A 117 1.02 13.12 -5.01
N GLU A 118 0.42 13.79 -5.99
CA GLU A 118 -1.04 13.94 -6.08
C GLU A 118 -1.76 12.60 -6.25
N GLN A 119 -1.18 11.69 -7.05
CA GLN A 119 -1.70 10.34 -7.22
C GLN A 119 -1.61 9.54 -5.92
N PHE A 120 -0.48 9.65 -5.20
CA PHE A 120 -0.32 9.02 -3.89
C PHE A 120 -1.35 9.54 -2.88
N LYS A 121 -1.51 10.86 -2.76
CA LYS A 121 -2.54 11.46 -1.88
C LYS A 121 -3.92 10.94 -2.22
N HIS A 122 -4.29 10.95 -3.51
CA HIS A 122 -5.59 10.48 -3.95
C HIS A 122 -5.84 9.03 -3.52
N LEU A 123 -4.90 8.12 -3.81
CA LEU A 123 -5.03 6.70 -3.45
C LEU A 123 -5.03 6.49 -1.95
N TYR A 124 -4.19 7.21 -1.20
CA TYR A 124 -4.14 7.15 0.25
C TYR A 124 -5.47 7.61 0.88
N LYS A 125 -6.06 8.70 0.38
CA LYS A 125 -7.41 9.17 0.78
C LYS A 125 -8.47 8.12 0.53
N GLN A 126 -8.50 7.51 -0.66
CA GLN A 126 -9.47 6.47 -1.01
C GLN A 126 -9.28 5.21 -0.16
N HIS A 127 -8.04 4.76 0.00
CA HIS A 127 -7.71 3.61 0.82
C HIS A 127 -8.16 3.82 2.27
N PHE A 128 -7.87 4.98 2.86
CA PHE A 128 -8.35 5.32 4.19
C PHE A 128 -9.88 5.32 4.26
N LYS A 129 -10.54 6.06 3.37
CA LYS A 129 -12.00 6.24 3.39
C LYS A 129 -12.74 4.90 3.33
N VAL A 130 -12.34 4.03 2.40
CA VAL A 130 -12.95 2.71 2.22
C VAL A 130 -12.67 1.79 3.40
N ASN A 131 -11.41 1.68 3.83
CA ASN A 131 -11.05 0.72 4.89
C ASN A 131 -11.53 1.18 6.27
N ALA A 132 -11.48 2.48 6.58
CA ALA A 132 -12.04 3.01 7.82
C ALA A 132 -13.58 2.97 7.84
N GLY A 133 -14.23 2.76 6.69
CA GLY A 133 -15.67 2.73 6.57
C GLY A 133 -16.32 4.08 6.92
N VAL A 134 -15.73 5.17 6.42
CA VAL A 134 -16.13 6.56 6.69
C VAL A 134 -16.57 7.28 5.41
N GLN A 135 -17.37 8.33 5.55
CA GLN A 135 -17.76 9.24 4.47
C GLN A 135 -16.82 10.43 4.39
N ARG A 136 -16.49 11.04 5.54
CA ARG A 136 -15.45 12.07 5.62
C ARG A 136 -14.07 11.43 5.37
N GLY A 137 -13.40 11.84 4.29
CA GLY A 137 -12.02 11.42 3.99
C GLY A 137 -10.97 12.33 4.63
N LEU A 138 -9.69 12.01 4.41
CA LEU A 138 -8.58 12.91 4.73
C LEU A 138 -8.57 14.11 3.78
N ILE A 139 -8.18 15.27 4.30
CA ILE A 139 -8.06 16.53 3.54
C ILE A 139 -6.60 16.79 3.14
N ASP A 140 -6.34 17.72 2.23
CA ASP A 140 -4.97 18.00 1.78
C ASP A 140 -4.04 18.47 2.90
N GLY A 141 -4.56 19.22 3.87
CA GLY A 141 -3.78 19.66 5.04
C GLY A 141 -3.20 18.50 5.86
N ASP A 142 -3.89 17.36 5.90
CA ASP A 142 -3.40 16.17 6.61
C ASP A 142 -2.11 15.60 5.97
N PHE A 143 -1.84 15.90 4.70
CA PHE A 143 -0.70 15.36 3.97
C PHE A 143 0.57 16.20 4.09
N GLU A 144 0.51 17.41 4.63
CA GLU A 144 1.71 18.25 4.82
C GLU A 144 2.72 17.58 5.75
N LEU A 145 2.24 16.99 6.85
CA LEU A 145 3.09 16.19 7.75
C LEU A 145 3.66 14.96 7.03
N LEU A 146 2.85 14.27 6.22
CA LEU A 146 3.29 13.07 5.50
C LEU A 146 4.34 13.37 4.43
N LYS A 147 4.24 14.54 3.79
CA LYS A 147 5.18 15.00 2.76
C LYS A 147 6.60 15.10 3.32
N TYR A 148 6.74 15.71 4.50
CA TYR A 148 8.00 15.76 5.23
C TYR A 148 8.49 14.36 5.62
N LYS A 149 7.59 13.50 6.12
CA LYS A 149 7.97 12.17 6.64
C LYS A 149 8.44 11.22 5.55
N LEU A 150 7.90 11.32 4.34
CA LEU A 150 8.34 10.49 3.22
C LEU A 150 9.74 10.87 2.69
N GLN A 151 10.28 12.02 3.09
CA GLN A 151 11.65 12.44 2.81
C GLN A 151 12.61 11.83 3.85
N CYS A 152 13.00 10.57 3.66
CA CYS A 152 14.00 9.92 4.51
C CYS A 152 15.42 10.16 3.96
N PRO A 153 16.31 10.87 4.70
CA PRO A 153 17.69 11.15 4.26
C PRO A 153 18.47 9.87 3.94
N ASP A 154 18.31 8.84 4.77
CA ASP A 154 18.98 7.54 4.61
C ASP A 154 18.45 6.71 3.42
N CYS A 155 17.32 7.12 2.83
CA CYS A 155 16.69 6.40 1.71
C CYS A 155 16.67 7.20 0.41
N GLN A 156 17.25 8.41 0.36
CA GLN A 156 17.35 9.19 -0.86
C GLN A 156 18.18 8.45 -1.91
N SER A 157 17.58 8.18 -3.05
CA SER A 157 18.26 7.70 -4.26
C SER A 157 18.43 8.87 -5.21
N GLY A 158 19.65 9.42 -5.30
CA GLY A 158 20.14 10.31 -6.37
C GLY A 158 19.22 11.42 -6.92
N GLU A 159 19.48 12.66 -6.48
CA GLU A 159 19.30 13.97 -7.14
C GLU A 159 18.00 14.37 -7.91
N SER A 160 17.05 13.49 -8.19
CA SER A 160 15.96 13.78 -9.17
C SER A 160 14.54 13.74 -8.61
N ALA A 161 14.37 13.82 -7.28
CA ALA A 161 13.04 13.81 -6.64
C ALA A 161 12.55 15.18 -6.16
N ASN A 162 13.42 16.20 -6.11
CA ASN A 162 13.12 17.50 -5.50
C ASN A 162 13.24 18.62 -6.54
N ILE A 163 12.12 19.30 -6.83
CA ILE A 163 12.13 20.63 -7.45
C ILE A 163 11.68 21.59 -6.34
N ASN A 164 12.51 22.58 -6.01
CA ASN A 164 12.28 23.55 -4.92
C ASN A 164 12.09 22.92 -3.52
N GLY A 165 12.76 21.80 -3.23
CA GLY A 165 12.69 21.11 -1.92
C GLY A 165 11.40 20.30 -1.67
N ILE A 166 10.47 20.30 -2.63
CA ILE A 166 9.25 19.50 -2.58
C ILE A 166 9.48 18.17 -3.31
N GLN A 167 9.31 17.07 -2.58
CA GLN A 167 9.36 15.74 -3.17
C GLN A 167 8.12 15.54 -4.07
N GLN A 168 8.31 15.55 -5.39
CA GLN A 168 7.19 15.38 -6.33
C GLN A 168 6.81 13.91 -6.56
N ARG A 169 7.71 12.98 -6.21
CA ARG A 169 7.52 11.54 -6.40
C ARG A 169 7.80 10.76 -5.13
N VAL A 170 6.84 9.94 -4.73
CA VAL A 170 6.95 9.00 -3.62
C VAL A 170 7.46 7.68 -4.17
N THR A 171 8.41 7.05 -3.50
CA THR A 171 8.87 5.70 -3.84
C THR A 171 8.28 4.68 -2.87
N PHE A 172 8.14 3.44 -3.34
CA PHE A 172 7.63 2.35 -2.50
C PHE A 172 8.48 2.13 -1.24
N LYS A 173 9.80 2.29 -1.40
CA LYS A 173 10.76 2.22 -0.29
C LYS A 173 10.46 3.28 0.78
N ASN A 174 10.14 4.51 0.39
CA ASN A 174 9.87 5.59 1.35
C ASN A 174 8.59 5.33 2.14
N VAL A 175 7.54 4.80 1.50
CA VAL A 175 6.28 4.45 2.17
C VAL A 175 6.48 3.38 3.25
N LEU A 176 7.38 2.43 3.01
CA LEU A 176 7.69 1.33 3.92
C LEU A 176 8.87 1.61 4.85
N CYS A 177 9.53 2.75 4.72
CA CYS A 177 10.74 3.08 5.46
C CYS A 177 10.46 3.22 6.97
N PRO A 178 11.09 2.40 7.85
CA PRO A 178 10.91 2.48 9.29
C PRO A 178 11.78 3.57 9.94
N HIS A 179 12.55 4.33 9.15
CA HIS A 179 13.40 5.40 9.69
C HIS A 179 12.61 6.63 10.12
N LEU A 180 11.27 6.61 10.07
CA LEU A 180 10.48 7.59 10.81
C LEU A 180 10.70 7.29 12.29
N ARG A 181 11.49 8.15 12.92
CA ARG A 181 11.77 8.10 14.34
C ARG A 181 10.73 8.97 15.05
N TYR A 182 10.15 8.41 16.10
CA TYR A 182 9.53 9.15 17.18
C TYR A 182 10.44 9.03 18.39
N GLU A 183 10.91 10.17 18.88
CA GLU A 183 11.70 10.24 20.11
C GLU A 183 10.98 11.18 21.08
N CYS A 184 10.50 10.63 22.20
CA CYS A 184 9.88 11.43 23.27
C CYS A 184 10.24 10.84 24.64
N GLY A 185 11.02 11.60 25.41
CA GLY A 185 11.55 11.13 26.69
C GLY A 185 12.40 9.86 26.51
N SER A 186 12.03 8.78 27.20
CA SER A 186 12.67 7.46 27.08
C SER A 186 12.12 6.60 25.94
N THR A 187 11.09 7.07 25.22
CA THR A 187 10.41 6.28 24.17
C THR A 187 11.00 6.56 22.80
N ASN A 188 11.62 5.55 22.19
CA ASN A 188 12.11 5.58 20.81
C ASN A 188 11.35 4.56 19.96
N VAL A 189 10.46 5.02 19.08
CA VAL A 189 9.66 4.15 18.20
C VAL A 189 10.03 4.42 16.75
N ARG A 190 10.23 3.33 16.02
CA ARG A 190 10.47 3.32 14.57
C ARG A 190 9.31 2.64 13.87
N PHE A 191 8.64 3.34 12.96
CA PHE A 191 7.56 2.77 12.15
C PHE A 191 7.46 3.53 10.82
N SER A 192 6.80 2.97 9.82
CA SER A 192 6.71 3.55 8.47
C SER A 192 5.41 4.33 8.27
N VAL A 193 5.29 5.10 7.18
CA VAL A 193 4.03 5.77 6.84
C VAL A 193 2.92 4.75 6.68
N TRP A 194 3.22 3.65 5.97
CA TRP A 194 2.26 2.57 5.79
C TRP A 194 1.83 1.92 7.11
N ARG A 195 2.76 1.67 8.04
CA ARG A 195 2.42 1.12 9.35
C ARG A 195 1.54 2.10 10.13
N GLY A 196 1.84 3.39 10.08
CA GLY A 196 0.99 4.42 10.70
C GLY A 196 -0.45 4.40 10.18
N MET A 197 -0.65 4.24 8.87
CA MET A 197 -1.97 4.06 8.28
C MET A 197 -2.70 2.85 8.85
N LEU A 198 -2.03 1.70 8.93
CA LEU A 198 -2.64 0.47 9.40
C LEU A 198 -3.03 0.53 10.88
N GLU A 199 -2.21 1.15 11.73
CA GLU A 199 -2.56 1.41 13.14
C GLU A 199 -3.77 2.33 13.25
N LEU A 200 -3.81 3.39 12.44
CA LEU A 200 -4.97 4.28 12.41
C LEU A 200 -6.23 3.52 12.02
N LEU A 201 -6.17 2.69 10.98
CA LEU A 201 -7.31 1.86 10.57
C LEU A 201 -7.77 0.91 11.66
N GLN A 202 -6.85 0.29 12.42
CA GLN A 202 -7.22 -0.55 13.56
C GLN A 202 -8.05 0.20 14.60
N ILE A 203 -7.72 1.47 14.87
CA ILE A 203 -8.52 2.33 15.75
C ILE A 203 -9.93 2.52 15.18
N PHE A 204 -10.08 2.76 13.87
CA PHE A 204 -11.41 2.90 13.22
C PHE A 204 -12.23 1.60 13.16
N HIS A 205 -11.58 0.44 13.30
CA HIS A 205 -12.22 -0.87 13.30
C HIS A 205 -12.67 -1.34 14.70
N ASP A 206 -12.13 -0.79 15.78
CA ASP A 206 -12.56 -1.16 17.14
C ASP A 206 -13.91 -0.53 17.45
N THR A 207 -14.96 -1.34 17.42
CA THR A 207 -16.35 -0.93 17.66
C THR A 207 -16.62 -0.47 19.09
N ARG A 208 -15.70 -0.72 20.03
CA ARG A 208 -15.82 -0.28 21.42
C ARG A 208 -15.43 1.18 21.58
N ASN A 209 -14.72 1.77 20.61
CA ASN A 209 -14.41 3.19 20.61
C ASN A 209 -15.38 3.94 19.71
N ASN A 210 -15.66 5.21 20.04
CA ASN A 210 -16.56 6.07 19.26
C ASN A 210 -15.83 6.83 18.13
N VAL A 211 -14.64 6.37 17.72
CA VAL A 211 -13.75 7.14 16.84
C VAL A 211 -14.40 7.44 15.51
N ARG A 212 -15.05 6.46 14.89
CA ARG A 212 -15.75 6.68 13.61
C ARG A 212 -16.81 7.77 13.72
N LYS A 213 -17.63 7.73 14.79
CA LYS A 213 -18.67 8.73 15.03
C LYS A 213 -18.07 10.12 15.23
N LEU A 214 -17.04 10.24 16.07
CA LEU A 214 -16.36 11.52 16.32
C LEU A 214 -15.65 12.08 15.08
N TRP A 215 -15.12 11.20 14.23
CA TRP A 215 -14.54 11.56 12.94
C TRP A 215 -15.57 12.15 11.99
N GLU A 216 -16.73 11.52 11.82
CA GLU A 216 -17.81 12.05 10.97
C GLU A 216 -18.38 13.36 11.49
N MET A 217 -18.42 13.54 12.82
CA MET A 217 -18.84 14.79 13.45
C MET A 217 -17.81 15.92 13.31
N GLY A 218 -16.64 15.67 12.74
CA GLY A 218 -15.55 16.66 12.63
C GLY A 218 -14.87 16.99 13.96
N LEU A 219 -15.15 16.22 15.02
CA LEU A 219 -14.53 16.39 16.34
C LEU A 219 -13.13 15.77 16.42
N LEU A 220 -12.85 14.84 15.50
CA LEU A 220 -11.50 14.33 15.27
C LEU A 220 -10.85 15.03 14.08
N LEU A 221 -9.82 15.81 14.36
CA LEU A 221 -8.93 16.36 13.34
C LEU A 221 -7.97 15.27 12.87
N GLY A 222 -7.57 15.33 11.60
CA GLY A 222 -6.65 14.38 10.99
C GLY A 222 -5.21 14.58 11.48
N PHE A 223 -4.26 14.61 10.56
CA PHE A 223 -2.85 14.67 10.93
C PHE A 223 -2.44 16.12 11.18
N LEU A 224 -2.10 16.44 12.43
CA LEU A 224 -1.63 17.75 12.84
C LEU A 224 -0.27 17.65 13.52
N GLU A 225 0.57 18.66 13.31
CA GLU A 225 1.81 18.82 14.07
C GLU A 225 1.51 19.39 15.46
N PHE A 226 2.35 19.03 16.44
CA PHE A 226 2.22 19.56 17.82
C PHE A 226 2.26 21.08 17.86
N ASP A 227 3.09 21.70 17.03
CA ASP A 227 3.21 23.15 16.96
C ASP A 227 1.93 23.79 16.39
N GLU A 228 1.24 23.12 15.46
CA GLU A 228 -0.06 23.58 14.98
C GLU A 228 -1.15 23.42 16.05
N VAL A 229 -1.13 22.33 16.81
CA VAL A 229 -2.05 22.10 17.93
C VAL A 229 -1.89 23.19 18.99
N ALA A 230 -0.63 23.52 19.32
CA ALA A 230 -0.29 24.60 20.25
C ALA A 230 -0.72 25.97 19.70
N LYS A 231 -0.40 26.30 18.44
CA LYS A 231 -0.80 27.57 17.81
C LYS A 231 -2.31 27.77 17.74
N ARG A 232 -3.07 26.70 17.54
CA ARG A 232 -4.54 26.77 17.42
C ARG A 232 -5.25 26.73 18.78
N ASN A 233 -4.51 26.72 19.90
CA ASN A 233 -5.03 26.55 21.26
C ASN A 233 -6.06 25.42 21.37
N LEU A 234 -5.80 24.31 20.67
CA LEU A 234 -6.72 23.16 20.63
C LEU A 234 -6.64 22.31 21.91
N ILE A 235 -5.66 22.58 22.77
CA ILE A 235 -5.44 21.89 24.05
C ILE A 235 -6.61 22.13 25.02
N ASP A 236 -7.27 23.30 24.93
CA ASP A 236 -8.37 23.69 25.84
C ASP A 236 -9.77 23.47 25.23
N LYS A 237 -9.86 22.98 23.98
CA LYS A 237 -11.15 22.73 23.30
C LYS A 237 -11.50 21.25 23.34
N VAL A 238 -12.79 20.93 23.33
CA VAL A 238 -13.33 19.55 23.20
C VAL A 238 -13.13 19.04 21.76
N THR A 239 -11.90 19.07 21.28
CA THR A 239 -11.51 18.64 19.93
C THR A 239 -10.30 17.74 20.10
N VAL A 240 -10.50 16.45 19.88
CA VAL A 240 -9.43 15.46 19.99
C VAL A 240 -8.74 15.39 18.64
N CYS A 241 -7.49 15.79 18.57
CA CYS A 241 -6.72 15.63 17.35
C CYS A 241 -6.23 14.19 17.28
N PHE A 242 -6.13 13.60 16.08
CA PHE A 242 -5.16 12.53 15.89
C PHE A 242 -3.76 13.15 15.95
N ASN A 243 -3.34 13.50 17.16
CA ASN A 243 -1.94 13.51 17.53
C ASN A 243 -1.53 12.06 17.49
N VAL A 244 -1.21 11.57 16.30
CA VAL A 244 -0.62 10.26 16.18
C VAL A 244 0.66 10.37 17.03
N PHE A 245 0.68 9.64 18.15
CA PHE A 245 1.60 9.70 19.29
C PHE A 245 3.07 9.34 18.93
N LEU A 246 3.51 9.73 17.75
CA LEU A 246 4.40 8.93 16.94
C LEU A 246 5.19 9.77 15.90
N TRP A 247 5.04 11.10 15.85
CA TRP A 247 5.54 11.84 14.67
C TRP A 247 6.27 13.14 14.96
N LYS A 248 6.80 13.36 16.17
CA LYS A 248 7.79 14.42 16.40
C LYS A 248 9.17 14.01 15.87
N LYS A 249 9.87 14.96 15.26
CA LYS A 249 11.30 14.90 14.93
C LYS A 249 12.10 15.29 16.18
#